data_AF-A0A917CBU1-F1
#
_entry.id   AF-A0A917CBU1-F1
#
_cell.length_a   1.000
_cell.length_b   1.000
_cell.length_c   1.000
_cell.angle_alpha   90.00
_cell.angle_beta   90.00
_cell.angle_gamma   90.00
#
_symmetry.space_group_name_H-M   'P 1'
#
loop_
_entity.id
_entity.type
_entity.pdbx_description
1 polymer ?
#
loop_
_entity_poly.entity_id
_entity_poly.type
_entity_poly.pdbx_seq_one_letter_code
_entity_poly.pdbx_strand_id
1 'polypeptide(L)'
;MSLMSKCGLPMLLLTLTVGGCGWFKSKPDYEGAELAKPITVPADLSRPSDRDAMRIPAKSLIGANAVRVESVRSVDVGGDVASVWKRAGDALAAVEGAEILSRAESIASYEVRFAGETFLVSVQANGAGSRIIAVGVDGAASESAAAGQLLGLLKAKL
;
A
#
# COMPACT_ATOMS: atom_id res chain seq x y z
N MET A 1 48.77 50.36 21.93
CA MET A 1 48.65 49.10 21.16
C MET A 1 47.17 48.96 20.81
N SER A 2 46.61 49.44 19.70
CA SER A 2 46.91 49.30 18.27
C SER A 2 47.07 47.86 17.76
N LEU A 3 46.17 47.54 16.80
CA LEU A 3 46.11 46.44 15.82
C LEU A 3 45.71 45.04 16.34
N MET A 4 44.57 44.42 15.94
CA MET A 4 44.01 44.11 14.60
C MET A 4 44.72 42.94 13.91
N SER A 5 44.07 41.76 13.84
CA SER A 5 44.25 40.71 12.79
C SER A 5 43.22 39.58 13.05
N LYS A 6 42.13 39.38 12.31
CA LYS A 6 41.90 38.98 10.89
C LYS A 6 41.94 37.45 10.64
N CYS A 7 41.01 37.05 9.76
CA CYS A 7 40.86 35.77 9.05
C CYS A 7 40.16 34.66 9.85
N GLY A 8 39.08 34.01 9.41
CA GLY A 8 38.32 33.92 8.15
C GLY A 8 37.38 32.72 8.39
N LEU A 9 36.12 32.68 7.96
CA LEU A 9 35.71 32.36 6.59
C LEU A 9 34.18 32.10 6.63
N PRO A 10 33.30 32.95 6.09
CA PRO A 10 31.94 32.54 5.77
C PRO A 10 31.96 32.07 4.30
N MET A 11 32.13 30.77 4.06
CA MET A 11 32.02 30.22 2.72
C MET A 11 30.55 29.99 2.37
N LEU A 12 30.09 30.98 1.62
CA LEU A 12 28.96 31.05 0.71
C LEU A 12 28.77 29.77 -0.15
N LEU A 13 27.49 29.45 -0.38
CA LEU A 13 26.91 28.85 -1.58
C LEU A 13 27.35 27.43 -2.01
N LEU A 14 26.44 26.47 -1.85
CA LEU A 14 26.26 25.39 -2.83
C LEU A 14 24.76 25.03 -2.96
N THR A 15 23.96 26.00 -3.39
CA THR A 15 22.65 25.75 -3.99
C THR A 15 22.86 25.38 -5.46
N LEU A 16 22.76 24.09 -5.82
CA LEU A 16 22.38 23.57 -7.16
C LEU A 16 22.65 22.05 -7.25
N THR A 17 21.64 21.23 -6.95
CA THR A 17 21.36 19.95 -7.66
C THR A 17 19.85 19.74 -7.56
N VAL A 18 19.08 20.38 -8.44
CA VAL A 18 18.50 19.74 -9.63
C VAL A 18 17.86 18.39 -9.30
N GLY A 19 16.53 18.40 -9.21
CA GLY A 19 15.72 17.18 -9.08
C GLY A 19 16.00 16.20 -10.23
N GLY A 20 16.13 14.92 -9.87
CA GLY A 20 16.47 13.87 -10.82
C GLY A 20 16.20 12.47 -10.31
N CYS A 21 15.05 12.19 -9.68
CA CYS A 21 14.62 10.81 -9.37
C CYS A 21 14.09 10.04 -10.60
N GLY A 22 14.50 10.41 -11.82
CA GLY A 22 13.96 9.85 -13.07
C GLY A 22 14.98 9.25 -14.02
N TRP A 23 16.28 9.47 -13.82
CA TRP A 23 17.31 9.08 -14.80
C TRP A 23 17.80 7.64 -14.72
N PHE A 24 17.24 6.84 -13.80
CA PHE A 24 17.53 5.42 -13.70
C PHE A 24 16.23 4.60 -13.84
N LYS A 25 15.58 4.69 -15.00
CA LYS A 25 14.57 3.71 -15.39
C LYS A 25 15.16 2.79 -16.44
N SER A 26 15.50 1.58 -16.03
CA SER A 26 15.80 0.49 -16.97
C SER A 26 14.54 0.19 -17.76
N LYS A 27 14.65 0.13 -19.09
CA LYS A 27 13.56 -0.39 -19.91
C LYS A 27 13.40 -1.87 -19.55
N PRO A 28 12.18 -2.35 -19.33
CA PRO A 28 11.97 -3.75 -19.05
C PRO A 28 12.29 -4.60 -20.28
N ASP A 29 12.95 -5.75 -20.07
CA ASP A 29 13.40 -6.65 -21.14
C ASP A 29 12.26 -7.18 -22.03
N TYR A 30 11.00 -7.01 -21.61
CA TYR A 30 9.82 -7.41 -22.37
C TYR A 30 9.35 -6.38 -23.42
N GLU A 31 9.87 -5.14 -23.43
CA GLU A 31 9.44 -4.09 -24.38
C GLU A 31 9.87 -4.36 -25.84
N GLY A 32 10.76 -5.34 -26.06
CA GLY A 32 11.22 -5.76 -27.40
C GLY A 32 10.88 -7.20 -27.76
N ALA A 33 10.01 -7.88 -27.00
CA ALA A 33 9.68 -9.28 -27.25
C ALA A 33 8.90 -9.44 -28.57
N GLU A 34 9.54 -10.07 -29.56
CA GLU A 34 8.91 -10.36 -30.84
C GLU A 34 7.85 -11.45 -30.65
N LEU A 35 6.58 -11.09 -30.87
CA LEU A 35 5.46 -12.01 -30.77
C LEU A 35 5.68 -13.14 -31.79
N ALA A 36 5.67 -14.39 -31.30
CA ALA A 36 6.10 -15.58 -32.02
C ALA A 36 5.65 -15.61 -33.49
N LYS A 37 6.61 -15.85 -34.40
CA LYS A 37 6.38 -15.94 -35.85
C LYS A 37 5.24 -16.92 -36.16
N PRO A 38 4.20 -16.51 -36.91
CA PRO A 38 3.05 -17.38 -37.20
C PRO A 38 3.48 -18.67 -37.89
N ILE A 39 3.10 -19.82 -37.33
CA ILE A 39 3.39 -21.12 -37.93
C ILE A 39 2.53 -21.29 -39.19
N THR A 40 3.19 -21.65 -40.30
CA THR A 40 2.50 -21.90 -41.59
C THR A 40 1.82 -23.25 -41.51
N VAL A 41 0.51 -23.25 -41.75
CA VAL A 41 -0.32 -24.46 -41.69
C VAL A 41 -0.27 -25.15 -43.07
N PRO A 42 0.09 -26.44 -43.15
CA PRO A 42 0.09 -27.18 -44.42
C PRO A 42 -1.33 -27.31 -44.99
N ALA A 43 -1.44 -27.36 -46.32
CA ALA A 43 -2.69 -27.22 -47.07
C ALA A 43 -3.77 -28.28 -46.78
N ASP A 44 -3.44 -29.35 -46.06
CA ASP A 44 -4.35 -30.45 -45.73
C ASP A 44 -4.81 -30.45 -44.25
N LEU A 45 -4.38 -29.46 -43.46
CA LEU A 45 -4.84 -29.30 -42.07
C LEU A 45 -5.55 -27.95 -41.89
N SER A 46 -6.82 -27.98 -41.49
CA SER A 46 -7.49 -26.78 -40.99
C SER A 46 -7.11 -26.55 -39.53
N ARG A 47 -6.47 -25.42 -39.21
CA ARG A 47 -6.17 -25.03 -37.83
C ARG A 47 -7.46 -24.60 -37.10
N PRO A 48 -7.68 -25.03 -35.85
CA PRO A 48 -8.70 -24.43 -34.98
C PRO A 48 -8.47 -22.92 -34.82
N SER A 49 -9.53 -22.13 -34.72
CA SER A 49 -9.42 -20.67 -34.56
C SER A 49 -8.90 -20.31 -33.16
N ASP A 50 -7.61 -20.01 -33.04
CA ASP A 50 -7.01 -19.51 -31.78
C ASP A 50 -7.16 -17.98 -31.61
N ARG A 51 -7.88 -17.33 -32.53
CA ARG A 51 -8.00 -15.86 -32.61
C ARG A 51 -8.69 -15.24 -31.41
N ASP A 52 -9.60 -15.96 -30.77
CA ASP A 52 -10.35 -15.45 -29.62
C ASP A 52 -9.62 -15.69 -28.29
N ALA A 53 -8.86 -16.80 -28.18
CA ALA A 53 -8.12 -17.14 -26.97
C ALA A 53 -6.90 -16.24 -26.70
N MET A 54 -6.31 -15.64 -27.74
CA MET A 54 -5.16 -14.73 -27.61
C MET A 54 -5.51 -13.24 -27.78
N ARG A 55 -6.80 -12.87 -27.66
CA ARG A 55 -7.20 -11.46 -27.60
C ARG A 55 -6.75 -10.87 -26.27
N ILE A 56 -5.69 -10.07 -26.30
CA ILE A 56 -5.31 -9.23 -25.15
C ILE A 56 -6.44 -8.20 -24.95
N PRO A 57 -7.15 -8.19 -23.81
CA PRO A 57 -8.15 -7.18 -23.55
C PRO A 57 -7.48 -5.81 -23.55
N ALA A 58 -8.15 -4.81 -24.14
CA ALA A 58 -7.65 -3.45 -24.13
C ALA A 58 -7.37 -3.02 -22.68
N LYS A 59 -6.17 -2.50 -22.42
CA LYS A 59 -5.78 -2.01 -21.11
C LYS A 59 -6.77 -0.92 -20.71
N SER A 60 -7.62 -1.21 -19.73
CA SER A 60 -8.57 -0.23 -19.20
C SER A 60 -7.79 0.97 -18.67
N LEU A 61 -8.12 2.17 -19.16
CA LEU A 61 -7.58 3.42 -18.64
C LEU A 61 -8.31 3.89 -17.38
N ILE A 62 -9.30 3.12 -16.90
CA ILE A 62 -9.97 3.37 -15.62
C ILE A 62 -8.90 3.29 -14.52
N GLY A 63 -8.60 4.43 -13.91
CA GLY A 63 -7.56 4.56 -12.87
C GLY A 63 -6.15 4.90 -13.38
N ALA A 64 -5.94 5.14 -14.67
CA ALA A 64 -4.61 5.50 -15.21
C ALA A 64 -4.03 6.81 -14.63
N ASN A 65 -4.91 7.71 -14.17
CA ASN A 65 -4.56 8.94 -13.46
C ASN A 65 -5.04 8.94 -12.00
N ALA A 66 -5.36 7.78 -11.43
CA ALA A 66 -5.70 7.72 -10.02
C ALA A 66 -4.43 8.03 -9.21
N VAL A 67 -4.46 9.14 -8.48
CA VAL A 67 -3.47 9.43 -7.44
C VAL A 67 -3.56 8.27 -6.44
N ARG A 68 -2.52 7.43 -6.39
CA ARG A 68 -2.37 6.48 -5.29
C ARG A 68 -2.11 7.30 -4.04
N VAL A 69 -3.15 7.51 -3.25
CA VAL A 69 -2.97 7.86 -1.84
C VAL A 69 -2.41 6.59 -1.19
N GLU A 70 -1.18 6.69 -0.67
CA GLU A 70 -0.55 5.62 0.10
C GLU A 70 -1.47 5.30 1.29
N SER A 71 -2.30 4.27 1.14
CA SER A 71 -3.26 3.84 2.16
C SER A 71 -2.57 2.79 3.01
N VAL A 72 -2.54 3.02 4.32
CA VAL A 72 -1.96 2.06 5.27
C VAL A 72 -2.80 0.78 5.25
N ARG A 73 -2.22 -0.34 4.82
CA ARG A 73 -2.95 -1.62 4.68
C ARG A 73 -2.82 -2.52 5.90
N SER A 74 -1.76 -2.33 6.67
CA SER A 74 -1.53 -3.04 7.90
C SER A 74 -0.65 -2.24 8.85
N VAL A 75 -0.76 -2.55 10.14
CA VAL A 75 0.11 -2.02 11.19
C VAL A 75 0.76 -3.18 11.91
N ASP A 76 2.08 -3.33 11.78
CA ASP A 76 2.82 -4.32 12.56
C ASP A 76 3.17 -3.71 13.94
N VAL A 77 2.88 -4.45 15.01
CA VAL A 77 3.03 -4.03 16.40
C VAL A 77 3.76 -5.14 17.16
N GLY A 78 4.78 -4.77 17.93
CA GLY A 78 5.47 -5.71 18.82
C GLY A 78 4.57 -6.21 19.93
N GLY A 79 4.62 -7.51 20.23
CA GLY A 79 3.82 -8.16 21.27
C GLY A 79 2.92 -9.27 20.73
N ASP A 80 2.32 -10.02 21.66
CA ASP A 80 1.36 -11.08 21.35
C ASP A 80 -0.01 -10.52 20.94
N VAL A 81 -0.80 -11.36 20.28
CA VAL A 81 -2.11 -10.97 19.72
C VAL A 81 -3.06 -10.45 20.80
N ALA A 82 -3.09 -11.05 21.99
CA ALA A 82 -4.03 -10.66 23.03
C ALA A 82 -3.67 -9.29 23.64
N SER A 83 -2.37 -9.02 23.89
CA SER A 83 -1.93 -7.72 24.37
C SER A 83 -2.09 -6.62 23.31
N VAL A 84 -1.84 -6.92 22.04
CA VAL A 84 -2.05 -5.97 20.93
C VAL A 84 -3.53 -5.72 20.69
N TRP A 85 -4.40 -6.73 20.80
CA TRP A 85 -5.85 -6.56 20.67
C TRP A 85 -6.44 -5.63 21.74
N LYS A 86 -5.98 -5.73 22.99
CA LYS A 86 -6.40 -4.80 24.06
C LYS A 86 -5.95 -3.37 23.75
N ARG A 87 -4.66 -3.17 23.42
CA ARG A 87 -4.13 -1.85 23.04
C ARG A 87 -4.82 -1.26 21.80
N ALA A 88 -5.15 -2.09 20.82
CA ALA A 88 -5.90 -1.66 19.64
C ALA A 88 -7.31 -1.18 20.00
N GLY A 89 -7.98 -1.85 20.95
CA GLY A 89 -9.28 -1.41 21.48
C GLY A 89 -9.21 -0.05 22.16
N ASP A 90 -8.19 0.17 23.01
CA ASP A 90 -7.95 1.45 23.67
C ASP A 90 -7.63 2.56 22.64
N ALA A 91 -6.80 2.25 21.65
CA ALA A 91 -6.45 3.18 20.58
C ALA A 91 -7.66 3.53 19.70
N LEU A 92 -8.50 2.55 19.35
CA LEU A 92 -9.74 2.74 18.60
C LEU A 92 -10.72 3.64 19.35
N ALA A 93 -10.90 3.44 20.65
CA ALA A 93 -11.75 4.29 21.48
C ALA A 93 -11.26 5.75 21.56
N ALA A 94 -9.97 5.98 21.33
CA ALA A 94 -9.35 7.31 21.29
C ALA A 94 -9.28 7.93 19.89
N VAL A 95 -9.84 7.29 18.86
CA VAL A 95 -9.96 7.87 17.52
C VAL A 95 -11.32 8.58 17.39
N GLU A 96 -11.29 9.87 17.14
CA GLU A 96 -12.51 10.65 16.89
C GLU A 96 -13.22 10.13 15.63
N GLY A 97 -14.53 9.90 15.75
CA GLY A 97 -15.37 9.38 14.66
C GLY A 97 -15.26 7.87 14.43
N ALA A 98 -14.43 7.14 15.18
CA ALA A 98 -14.46 5.68 15.21
C ALA A 98 -15.45 5.19 16.27
N GLU A 99 -16.31 4.25 15.88
CA GLU A 99 -17.28 3.64 16.78
C GLU A 99 -17.11 2.13 16.76
N ILE A 100 -16.83 1.55 17.93
CA ILE A 100 -16.74 0.09 18.10
C ILE A 100 -18.17 -0.44 18.25
N LEU A 101 -18.66 -1.14 17.22
CA LEU A 101 -19.99 -1.75 17.20
C LEU A 101 -20.03 -3.07 17.96
N SER A 102 -18.97 -3.88 17.82
CA SER A 102 -18.87 -5.20 18.42
C SER A 102 -17.41 -5.56 18.75
N ARG A 103 -17.23 -6.47 19.71
CA ARG A 103 -15.93 -6.97 20.17
C ARG A 103 -15.96 -8.49 20.17
N ALA A 104 -15.01 -9.10 19.47
CA ALA A 104 -14.89 -10.55 19.37
C ALA A 104 -13.48 -10.99 19.80
N GLU A 105 -13.31 -11.24 21.10
CA GLU A 105 -12.01 -11.61 21.70
C GLU A 105 -11.50 -12.94 21.18
N SER A 106 -12.38 -13.93 20.95
CA SER A 106 -12.00 -15.27 20.46
C SER A 106 -11.33 -15.26 19.09
N ILE A 107 -11.53 -14.19 18.31
CA ILE A 107 -10.88 -13.97 17.00
C ILE A 107 -10.09 -12.65 16.96
N ALA A 108 -9.78 -12.08 18.12
CA ALA A 108 -9.03 -10.83 18.28
C ALA A 108 -9.45 -9.72 17.31
N SER A 109 -10.76 -9.48 17.21
CA SER A 109 -11.32 -8.53 16.24
C SER A 109 -12.32 -7.55 16.85
N TYR A 110 -12.44 -6.37 16.25
CA TYR A 110 -13.44 -5.36 16.54
C TYR A 110 -14.23 -5.06 15.27
N GLU A 111 -15.56 -5.00 15.37
CA GLU A 111 -16.37 -4.41 14.30
C GLU A 111 -16.42 -2.90 14.53
N VAL A 112 -15.99 -2.13 13.53
CA VAL A 112 -15.81 -0.69 13.67
C VAL A 112 -16.54 0.03 12.53
N ARG A 113 -17.28 1.08 12.90
CA ARG A 113 -17.78 2.09 11.96
C ARG A 113 -16.86 3.30 11.98
N PHE A 114 -16.38 3.72 10.81
CA PHE A 114 -15.55 4.91 10.65
C PHE A 114 -15.78 5.54 9.28
N ALA A 115 -15.91 6.87 9.24
CA ALA A 115 -16.15 7.63 8.01
C ALA A 115 -17.34 7.10 7.15
N GLY A 116 -18.38 6.59 7.80
CA GLY A 116 -19.58 6.06 7.15
C GLY A 116 -19.48 4.61 6.65
N GLU A 117 -18.32 3.97 6.77
CA GLU A 117 -18.10 2.57 6.41
C GLU A 117 -18.02 1.68 7.65
N THR A 118 -18.37 0.41 7.50
CA THR A 118 -18.23 -0.62 8.56
C THR A 118 -17.34 -1.75 8.07
N PHE A 119 -16.38 -2.14 8.89
CA PHE A 119 -15.43 -3.21 8.60
C PHE A 119 -14.87 -3.80 9.90
N LEU A 120 -14.20 -4.95 9.80
CA LEU A 120 -13.55 -5.58 10.95
C LEU A 120 -12.11 -5.11 11.08
N VAL A 121 -11.69 -4.68 12.27
CA VAL A 121 -10.27 -4.48 12.61
C VAL A 121 -9.79 -5.72 13.35
N SER A 122 -8.90 -6.49 12.73
CA SER A 122 -8.43 -7.80 13.23
C SER A 122 -6.95 -7.77 13.57
N VAL A 123 -6.58 -8.40 14.68
CA VAL A 123 -5.20 -8.59 15.11
C VAL A 123 -4.79 -10.03 14.89
N GLN A 124 -3.71 -10.24 14.14
CA GLN A 124 -3.21 -11.55 13.75
C GLN A 124 -1.73 -11.68 14.14
N ALA A 125 -1.25 -12.90 14.37
CA ALA A 125 0.18 -13.12 14.57
C ALA A 125 0.93 -12.90 13.24
N ASN A 126 2.08 -12.24 13.30
CA ASN A 126 2.98 -12.08 12.17
C ASN A 126 4.41 -12.26 12.66
N GLY A 127 4.89 -13.51 12.72
CA GLY A 127 6.29 -13.97 12.90
C GLY A 127 7.14 -13.29 14.01
N ALA A 128 7.35 -11.99 13.89
CA ALA A 128 8.05 -11.10 14.82
C ALA A 128 7.12 -10.42 15.87
N GLY A 129 5.80 -10.57 15.77
CA GLY A 129 4.83 -9.95 16.68
C GLY A 129 3.40 -10.13 16.22
N SER A 130 2.62 -9.05 16.25
CA SER A 130 1.25 -9.02 15.75
C SER A 130 1.07 -8.00 14.63
N ARG A 131 0.07 -8.22 13.80
CA ARG A 131 -0.32 -7.35 12.70
C ARG A 131 -1.79 -7.00 12.82
N ILE A 132 -2.10 -5.72 12.69
CA ILE A 132 -3.46 -5.20 12.64
C ILE A 132 -3.82 -4.96 11.18
N ILE A 133 -4.94 -5.50 10.73
CA ILE A 133 -5.52 -5.24 9.40
C ILE A 133 -6.99 -4.86 9.53
N ALA A 134 -7.50 -4.15 8.52
CA ALA A 134 -8.92 -4.01 8.31
C ALA A 134 -9.39 -5.10 7.33
N VAL A 135 -10.53 -5.73 7.59
CA VAL A 135 -11.11 -6.83 6.81
C VAL A 135 -12.48 -6.39 6.32
N GLY A 136 -12.72 -6.50 5.01
CA GLY A 136 -13.99 -6.21 4.36
C GLY A 136 -15.02 -7.32 4.54
N VAL A 137 -16.24 -7.10 4.02
CA VAL A 137 -17.35 -8.06 4.09
C VAL A 137 -17.10 -9.35 3.30
N ASP A 138 -16.17 -9.30 2.36
CA ASP A 138 -15.70 -10.45 1.56
C ASP A 138 -14.63 -11.29 2.29
N GLY A 139 -14.22 -10.87 3.49
CA GLY A 139 -13.17 -11.52 4.27
C GLY A 139 -11.75 -11.18 3.79
N ALA A 140 -11.59 -10.34 2.76
CA ALA A 140 -10.30 -9.87 2.30
C ALA A 140 -9.85 -8.63 3.08
N ALA A 141 -8.56 -8.29 3.00
CA ALA A 141 -8.07 -7.02 3.54
C ALA A 141 -8.80 -5.86 2.86
N SER A 142 -9.29 -4.90 3.64
CA SER A 142 -10.05 -3.78 3.10
C SER A 142 -9.15 -2.87 2.26
N GLU A 143 -9.65 -2.56 1.06
CA GLU A 143 -9.04 -1.61 0.13
C GLU A 143 -9.61 -0.19 0.31
N SER A 144 -10.53 0.02 1.26
CA SER A 144 -11.26 1.27 1.38
C SER A 144 -10.41 2.41 1.96
N ALA A 145 -10.73 3.64 1.54
CA ALA A 145 -10.04 4.83 2.02
C ALA A 145 -10.27 5.04 3.53
N ALA A 146 -11.49 4.79 4.02
CA ALA A 146 -11.84 4.87 5.44
C ALA A 146 -11.00 3.90 6.29
N ALA A 147 -10.87 2.65 5.84
CA ALA A 147 -10.06 1.64 6.52
C ALA A 147 -8.58 2.03 6.55
N GLY A 148 -8.03 2.46 5.42
CA GLY A 148 -6.64 2.90 5.34
C GLY A 148 -6.35 4.12 6.22
N GLN A 149 -7.29 5.07 6.31
CA GLN A 149 -7.19 6.23 7.20
C GLN A 149 -7.22 5.81 8.66
N LEU A 150 -8.15 4.94 9.07
CA LEU A 150 -8.24 4.46 10.44
C LEU A 150 -6.96 3.71 10.85
N LEU A 151 -6.45 2.81 10.00
CA LEU A 151 -5.20 2.10 10.27
C LEU A 151 -4.00 3.06 10.38
N GLY A 152 -3.97 4.14 9.59
CA GLY A 152 -2.98 5.20 9.74
C GLY A 152 -3.05 5.90 11.10
N LEU A 153 -4.25 6.20 11.59
CA LEU A 153 -4.45 6.80 12.92
C LEU A 153 -4.06 5.83 14.05
N LEU A 154 -4.35 4.54 13.91
CA LEU A 154 -3.91 3.53 14.86
C LEU A 154 -2.40 3.39 14.90
N LYS A 155 -1.73 3.38 13.74
CA LYS A 155 -0.26 3.34 13.65
C LYS A 155 0.41 4.50 14.40
N ALA A 156 -0.22 5.68 14.44
CA ALA A 156 0.32 6.83 15.16
C ALA A 156 0.16 6.73 16.69
N LYS A 157 -0.70 5.83 17.19
CA LYS A 157 -1.03 5.67 18.61
C LYS A 157 -0.41 4.43 19.26
N LEU A 158 0.06 3.45 18.47
CA LEU A 158 0.45 2.11 18.92
C LEU A 158 1.97 1.88 18.96
#